data_AF-A0A287IJ17-F1
#
_entry.id   AF-A0A287IJ17-F1
#
_cell.length_a   1.000
_cell.length_b   1.000
_cell.length_c   1.000
_cell.angle_alpha   90.00
_cell.angle_beta   90.00
_cell.angle_gamma   90.00
#
_symmetry.space_group_name_H-M   'P 1'
#
loop_
_entity.id
_entity.type
_entity.pdbx_description
1 polymer ?
#
loop_
_entity_poly.entity_id
_entity_poly.type
_entity_poly.pdbx_seq_one_letter_code
_entity_poly.pdbx_strand_id
1 'polypeptide(L)'
;MLPLAHPTRHPHHRPASRAPPPGRPPALARARPRLPHRSSHALTLIRAQPPSAEQGGNTETTSAPASSSVLSFLCPLLKFFGGGDPSQERNDIVEVATSSLSSLARLPWGSSVAASSTENITAPTNALTLQLYEFEACPFCRRVREAMTELDLSAEVYPCPKGSLRHRDVVRKIGGKEQFPLLIDASTGVMMYESGDIVKYLFRQYGQGKSPSFGLLESTIFTGWVPTLLRAGRGMTMWSKAGAVPAEKLELFSIENNTYARIVREALCELELPYVLQNVGEGSSKMSSLLSIAGSKQVPYLMDPNTGFRSGDHKTILSYLFQQYSVVG
;
A
#
# COMPACT_ATOMS: atom_id res chain seq x y z
N MET A 1 -22.55 -13.79 91.72
CA MET A 1 -22.48 -13.80 90.25
C MET A 1 -21.51 -12.72 89.82
N LEU A 2 -20.31 -13.14 89.41
CA LEU A 2 -19.16 -12.26 89.15
C LEU A 2 -19.30 -11.51 87.80
N PRO A 3 -18.89 -10.23 87.73
CA PRO A 3 -18.51 -9.55 86.49
C PRO A 3 -16.98 -9.63 86.27
N LEU A 4 -16.53 -9.47 85.02
CA LEU A 4 -15.22 -8.95 84.54
C LEU A 4 -14.65 -9.73 83.33
N ALA A 5 -14.45 -9.03 82.21
CA ALA A 5 -13.18 -8.99 81.47
C ALA A 5 -13.20 -7.88 80.40
N HIS A 6 -12.19 -7.00 80.42
CA HIS A 6 -11.85 -6.00 79.38
C HIS A 6 -11.04 -6.64 78.23
N PRO A 7 -10.85 -5.92 77.11
CA PRO A 7 -9.45 -5.60 76.77
C PRO A 7 -9.18 -4.17 76.25
N THR A 8 -8.15 -3.59 76.87
CA THR A 8 -7.00 -2.79 76.36
C THR A 8 -7.18 -1.59 75.42
N ARG A 9 -6.89 -0.41 75.99
CA ARG A 9 -6.45 0.84 75.33
C ARG A 9 -5.03 0.70 74.75
N HIS A 10 -4.81 1.22 73.54
CA HIS A 10 -3.49 1.62 73.03
C HIS A 10 -3.38 3.16 72.97
N PRO A 11 -2.19 3.76 73.17
CA PRO A 11 -2.03 5.20 73.33
C PRO A 11 -1.88 5.96 72.01
N HIS A 12 -2.39 7.18 72.04
CA HIS A 12 -2.30 8.20 70.99
C HIS A 12 -0.85 8.64 70.73
N HIS A 13 -0.43 8.62 69.47
CA HIS A 13 0.68 9.44 68.96
C HIS A 13 0.14 10.58 68.09
N ARG A 14 0.44 11.81 68.49
CA ARG A 14 0.31 13.05 67.69
C ARG A 14 1.52 13.18 66.78
N PRO A 15 1.34 13.57 65.50
CA PRO A 15 2.38 14.28 64.75
C PRO A 15 2.07 15.78 64.66
N ALA A 16 3.15 16.55 64.62
CA ALA A 16 3.25 17.99 64.77
C ALA A 16 2.70 18.80 63.58
N SER A 17 2.24 20.02 63.89
CA SER A 17 1.90 21.08 62.94
C SER A 17 3.11 21.49 62.12
N ARG A 18 2.97 21.52 60.79
CA ARG A 18 3.96 22.10 59.86
C ARG A 18 3.32 23.26 59.10
N ALA A 19 4.08 24.36 59.03
CA ALA A 19 3.68 25.70 58.61
C ALA A 19 3.14 25.82 57.17
N PRO A 20 2.34 26.87 56.85
CA PRO A 20 1.81 27.09 55.51
C PRO A 20 2.89 27.53 54.50
N PRO A 21 2.71 27.24 53.20
CA PRO A 21 3.67 27.62 52.16
C PRO A 21 3.64 29.14 51.88
N PRO A 22 4.76 29.71 51.39
CA PRO A 22 4.88 31.15 51.16
C PRO A 22 4.04 31.64 49.97
N GLY A 23 3.57 32.88 50.08
CA GLY A 23 2.70 33.55 49.12
C GLY A 23 3.30 33.73 47.72
N ARG A 24 2.40 33.68 46.73
CA ARG A 24 2.70 33.79 45.29
C ARG A 24 3.07 35.25 44.93
N PRO A 25 4.16 35.50 44.18
CA PRO A 25 4.46 36.84 43.69
C PRO A 25 3.52 37.26 42.54
N PRO A 26 3.36 38.57 42.27
CA PRO A 26 2.42 39.07 41.26
C PRO A 26 2.88 38.71 39.83
N ALA A 27 1.90 38.49 38.95
CA ALA A 27 2.12 38.09 37.57
C ALA A 27 2.80 39.20 36.74
N LEU A 28 4.01 38.93 36.25
CA LEU A 28 4.63 39.69 35.18
C LEU A 28 3.89 39.40 33.86
N ALA A 29 3.36 40.46 33.24
CA ALA A 29 2.75 40.43 31.93
C ALA A 29 3.75 39.91 30.88
N ARG A 30 3.51 38.69 30.38
CA ARG A 30 4.25 38.14 29.24
C ARG A 30 3.74 38.78 27.96
N ALA A 31 4.63 39.47 27.26
CA ALA A 31 4.41 40.01 25.92
C ALA A 31 3.93 38.91 24.95
N ARG A 32 2.91 39.22 24.16
CA ARG A 32 2.41 38.37 23.08
C ARG A 32 3.51 38.18 22.02
N PRO A 33 3.86 36.94 21.62
CA PRO A 33 4.69 36.76 20.45
C PRO A 33 3.88 37.17 19.21
N ARG A 34 4.45 38.05 18.38
CA ARG A 34 3.91 38.41 17.07
C ARG A 34 3.88 37.16 16.20
N LEU A 35 2.71 36.85 15.64
CA LEU A 35 2.54 35.86 14.57
C LEU A 35 3.45 36.21 13.40
N PRO A 36 4.29 35.30 12.89
CA PRO A 36 4.93 35.52 11.60
C PRO A 36 3.88 35.44 10.51
N HIS A 37 3.91 36.44 9.64
CA HIS A 37 3.14 36.53 8.42
C HIS A 37 3.32 35.25 7.59
N ARG A 38 2.23 34.56 7.28
CA ARG A 38 2.21 33.40 6.39
C ARG A 38 2.56 33.91 4.99
N SER A 39 3.82 33.77 4.56
CA SER A 39 4.18 33.94 3.15
C SER A 39 3.71 32.70 2.40
N SER A 40 2.82 32.91 1.43
CA SER A 40 2.41 31.90 0.48
C SER A 40 3.58 31.60 -0.45
N HIS A 41 4.44 30.65 -0.09
CA HIS A 41 5.40 30.08 -1.04
C HIS A 41 4.65 29.10 -1.94
N ALA A 42 4.37 29.55 -3.16
CA ALA A 42 3.98 28.68 -4.25
C ALA A 42 5.06 27.62 -4.45
N LEU A 43 4.70 26.35 -4.23
CA LEU A 43 5.52 25.19 -4.59
C LEU A 43 5.71 25.20 -6.11
N THR A 44 6.88 25.64 -6.54
CA THR A 44 7.30 25.54 -7.93
C THR A 44 7.78 24.11 -8.15
N LEU A 45 6.91 23.28 -8.74
CA LEU A 45 7.27 21.95 -9.23
C LEU A 45 8.39 22.10 -10.28
N ILE A 46 9.61 21.70 -9.93
CA ILE A 46 10.72 21.66 -10.88
C ILE A 46 10.45 20.49 -11.84
N ARG A 47 9.99 20.82 -13.05
CA ARG A 47 9.90 19.88 -14.16
C ARG A 47 11.31 19.57 -14.64
N ALA A 48 11.81 18.37 -14.37
CA ALA A 48 13.06 17.91 -14.97
C ALA A 48 12.89 17.85 -16.50
N GLN A 49 13.79 18.52 -17.21
CA GLN A 49 13.82 18.61 -18.67
C GLN A 49 14.61 17.42 -19.22
N PRO A 50 14.12 16.71 -20.26
CA PRO A 50 14.89 15.64 -20.90
C PRO A 50 16.03 16.23 -21.75
N PRO A 51 17.13 15.48 -21.96
CA PRO A 51 18.28 15.95 -22.73
C PRO A 51 17.93 16.15 -24.22
N SER A 52 18.53 17.19 -24.79
CA SER A 52 18.35 17.67 -26.16
C SER A 52 18.81 16.66 -27.21
N ALA A 53 18.00 16.49 -28.26
CA ALA A 53 18.32 15.66 -29.42
C ALA A 53 19.29 16.40 -30.36
N GLU A 54 20.45 15.81 -30.62
CA GLU A 54 21.29 16.16 -31.77
C GLU A 54 20.74 15.49 -33.04
N GLN A 55 20.65 16.29 -34.11
CA GLN A 55 20.27 15.85 -35.45
C GLN A 55 21.48 15.26 -36.18
N GLY A 56 21.32 14.06 -36.75
CA GLY A 56 22.28 13.50 -37.69
C GLY A 56 21.74 12.31 -38.47
N GLY A 57 21.49 12.52 -39.78
CA GLY A 57 21.73 11.56 -40.87
C GLY A 57 20.80 10.35 -41.06
N ASN A 58 20.01 10.39 -42.14
CA ASN A 58 19.31 9.25 -42.74
C ASN A 58 20.27 8.14 -43.20
N THR A 59 19.97 6.86 -42.86
CA THR A 59 20.03 5.72 -43.81
C THR A 59 19.14 4.55 -43.34
N GLU A 60 18.24 4.14 -44.25
CA GLU A 60 17.60 2.82 -44.49
C GLU A 60 17.31 1.80 -43.37
N THR A 61 16.00 1.51 -43.27
CA THR A 61 15.37 0.18 -43.37
C THR A 61 15.80 -0.91 -42.39
N THR A 62 15.06 -1.05 -41.28
CA THR A 62 14.64 -2.38 -40.81
C THR A 62 13.35 -2.29 -39.98
N SER A 63 12.38 -3.10 -40.36
CA SER A 63 11.05 -3.26 -39.77
C SER A 63 11.07 -3.55 -38.27
N ALA A 64 10.35 -2.73 -37.49
CA ALA A 64 9.96 -3.07 -36.12
C ALA A 64 8.88 -4.18 -36.14
N PRO A 65 8.99 -5.26 -35.34
CA PRO A 65 7.94 -6.25 -35.25
C PRO A 65 6.81 -5.78 -34.32
N ALA A 66 5.60 -6.13 -34.73
CA ALA A 66 4.32 -5.71 -34.19
C ALA A 66 4.09 -6.14 -32.73
N SER A 67 3.83 -5.18 -31.85
CA SER A 67 3.25 -5.39 -30.52
C SER A 67 1.71 -5.39 -30.54
N SER A 68 1.08 -5.26 -31.70
CA SER A 68 -0.38 -5.18 -31.88
C SER A 68 -1.08 -6.54 -32.05
N SER A 69 -0.36 -7.64 -32.23
CA SER A 69 -0.95 -8.95 -32.59
C SER A 69 -1.36 -9.82 -31.40
N VAL A 70 -0.76 -9.65 -30.22
CA VAL A 70 -1.01 -10.54 -29.08
C VAL A 70 -2.32 -10.16 -28.36
N LEU A 71 -2.66 -8.87 -28.32
CA LEU A 71 -3.88 -8.38 -27.67
C LEU A 71 -5.17 -8.79 -28.41
N SER A 72 -5.14 -8.94 -29.74
CA SER A 72 -6.32 -9.33 -30.52
C SER A 72 -6.74 -10.79 -30.29
N PHE A 73 -5.80 -11.69 -30.02
CA PHE A 73 -6.09 -13.09 -29.69
C PHE A 73 -6.67 -13.27 -28.27
N LEU A 74 -6.46 -12.31 -27.38
CA LEU A 74 -6.90 -12.36 -25.99
C LEU A 74 -8.31 -11.79 -25.78
N CYS A 75 -8.78 -10.93 -26.68
CA CYS A 75 -10.10 -10.30 -26.59
C CYS A 75 -11.30 -11.26 -26.53
N PRO A 76 -11.34 -12.38 -27.28
CA PRO A 76 -12.45 -13.33 -27.20
C PRO A 76 -12.46 -14.12 -25.87
N LEU A 77 -11.30 -14.53 -25.36
CA LEU A 77 -11.18 -15.24 -24.07
C LEU A 77 -11.59 -14.35 -22.89
N LEU A 78 -11.18 -13.08 -22.88
CA LEU A 78 -11.55 -12.13 -21.82
C LEU A 78 -13.05 -11.82 -21.78
N LYS A 79 -13.77 -11.96 -22.89
CA LYS A 79 -15.24 -11.83 -22.93
C LYS A 79 -15.95 -13.09 -22.43
N PHE A 80 -15.38 -14.28 -22.67
CA PHE A 80 -15.95 -15.54 -22.20
C PHE A 80 -15.72 -15.77 -20.70
N PHE A 81 -14.63 -15.23 -20.16
CA PHE A 81 -14.37 -15.17 -18.72
C PHE A 81 -14.68 -13.79 -18.11
N GLY A 82 -15.52 -12.99 -18.76
CA GLY A 82 -15.91 -11.67 -18.27
C GLY A 82 -16.33 -11.77 -16.82
N GLY A 83 -15.53 -11.17 -15.93
CA GLY A 83 -15.59 -11.39 -14.50
C GLY A 83 -17.03 -11.32 -14.00
N GLY A 84 -17.53 -12.44 -13.48
CA GLY A 84 -18.84 -12.48 -12.84
C GLY A 84 -18.92 -11.51 -11.67
N ASP A 85 -20.09 -11.40 -11.04
CA ASP A 85 -20.27 -10.51 -9.91
C ASP A 85 -19.21 -10.77 -8.81
N PRO A 86 -18.30 -9.83 -8.54
CA PRO A 86 -17.17 -10.01 -7.63
C PRO A 86 -17.60 -10.19 -6.17
N SER A 87 -18.82 -9.77 -5.81
CA SER A 87 -19.35 -9.92 -4.45
C SER A 87 -19.98 -11.29 -4.17
N GLN A 88 -20.23 -12.12 -5.19
CA GLN A 88 -20.83 -13.43 -4.98
C GLN A 88 -19.79 -14.43 -4.46
N GLU A 89 -20.25 -15.41 -3.68
CA GLU A 89 -19.41 -16.52 -3.27
C GLU A 89 -19.02 -17.34 -4.52
N ARG A 90 -17.73 -17.34 -4.83
CA ARG A 90 -17.19 -18.02 -6.01
C ARG A 90 -16.69 -19.41 -5.64
N ASN A 91 -16.44 -20.22 -6.67
CA ASN A 91 -15.75 -21.48 -6.48
C ASN A 91 -14.33 -21.21 -5.96
N ASP A 92 -14.18 -21.37 -4.65
CA ASP A 92 -12.94 -21.13 -3.91
C ASP A 92 -11.75 -21.91 -4.47
N ILE A 93 -11.98 -23.16 -4.89
CA ILE A 93 -10.93 -24.00 -5.49
C ILE A 93 -10.41 -23.35 -6.77
N VAL A 94 -11.32 -22.85 -7.62
CA VAL A 94 -10.92 -22.17 -8.85
C VAL A 94 -10.16 -20.91 -8.49
N GLU A 95 -10.71 -20.01 -7.67
CA GLU A 95 -10.06 -18.75 -7.27
C GLU A 95 -8.65 -18.96 -6.72
N VAL A 96 -8.50 -19.88 -5.76
CA VAL A 96 -7.22 -20.18 -5.12
C VAL A 96 -6.23 -20.83 -6.09
N ALA A 97 -6.64 -21.83 -6.88
CA ALA A 97 -5.75 -22.52 -7.81
C ALA A 97 -5.16 -21.56 -8.84
N THR A 98 -6.02 -20.70 -9.34
CA THR A 98 -5.73 -19.86 -10.48
C THR A 98 -5.02 -18.56 -10.04
N SER A 99 -5.21 -18.13 -8.79
CA SER A 99 -4.38 -17.12 -8.12
C SER A 99 -3.00 -17.69 -7.78
N SER A 100 -2.94 -18.95 -7.33
CA SER A 100 -1.68 -19.64 -7.04
C SER A 100 -0.82 -19.74 -8.29
N LEU A 101 -1.38 -20.20 -9.42
CA LEU A 101 -0.64 -20.26 -10.68
C LEU A 101 -0.15 -18.88 -11.13
N SER A 102 -0.97 -17.84 -10.93
CA SER A 102 -0.60 -16.45 -11.21
C SER A 102 0.54 -15.94 -10.31
N SER A 103 0.65 -16.43 -9.08
CA SER A 103 1.78 -16.12 -8.18
C SER A 103 3.03 -16.87 -8.62
N LEU A 104 2.92 -18.19 -8.76
CA LEU A 104 4.03 -19.06 -9.11
C LEU A 104 4.71 -18.66 -10.43
N ALA A 105 3.96 -18.15 -11.41
CA ALA A 105 4.50 -17.67 -12.69
C ALA A 105 5.51 -16.51 -12.58
N ARG A 106 5.64 -15.89 -11.40
CA ARG A 106 6.57 -14.79 -11.13
C ARG A 106 7.56 -15.10 -10.01
N LEU A 107 7.61 -16.33 -9.50
CA LEU A 107 8.68 -16.71 -8.59
C LEU A 107 10.05 -16.52 -9.29
N PRO A 108 11.08 -16.03 -8.57
CA PRO A 108 11.09 -15.80 -7.11
C PRO A 108 10.64 -14.38 -6.68
N TRP A 109 10.30 -13.49 -7.62
CA TRP A 109 10.05 -12.07 -7.31
C TRP A 109 8.79 -11.86 -6.47
N GLY A 110 8.86 -10.90 -5.54
CA GLY A 110 7.74 -10.53 -4.68
C GLY A 110 7.45 -11.51 -3.54
N SER A 111 8.36 -12.43 -3.21
CA SER A 111 8.20 -13.38 -2.09
C SER A 111 9.01 -13.01 -0.84
N SER A 112 10.23 -12.51 -1.01
CA SER A 112 11.20 -12.31 0.07
C SER A 112 11.83 -10.92 0.01
N VAL A 113 12.31 -10.45 1.15
CA VAL A 113 13.08 -9.21 1.28
C VAL A 113 14.54 -9.50 0.96
N ALA A 114 15.24 -8.59 0.28
CA ALA A 114 16.67 -8.73 0.05
C ALA A 114 17.45 -8.66 1.38
N ALA A 115 18.23 -9.70 1.70
CA ALA A 115 19.04 -9.78 2.93
C ALA A 115 19.85 -8.49 3.16
N SER A 116 19.78 -7.93 4.38
CA SER A 116 20.33 -6.63 4.85
C SER A 116 19.38 -5.42 4.93
N SER A 117 18.06 -5.63 5.05
CA SER A 117 17.13 -4.53 5.41
C SER A 117 17.13 -4.18 6.91
N THR A 118 18.04 -4.76 7.70
CA THR A 118 18.04 -4.72 9.17
C THR A 118 18.53 -3.42 9.82
N GLU A 119 19.03 -2.42 9.07
CA GLU A 119 19.70 -1.26 9.69
C GLU A 119 19.16 0.13 9.35
N ASN A 120 18.02 0.29 8.65
CA ASN A 120 17.50 1.65 8.37
C ASN A 120 15.98 1.79 8.45
N ILE A 121 15.42 1.66 9.65
CA ILE A 121 14.23 2.44 10.06
C ILE A 121 14.39 2.91 11.51
N THR A 122 15.46 3.67 11.77
CA THR A 122 15.52 4.61 12.91
C THR A 122 15.53 6.04 12.38
N ALA A 123 14.61 6.33 11.46
CA ALA A 123 14.19 7.70 11.19
C ALA A 123 12.80 7.88 11.79
N PRO A 124 12.63 8.71 12.83
CA PRO A 124 11.32 8.95 13.40
C PRO A 124 10.55 9.88 12.46
N THR A 125 9.80 9.32 11.52
CA THR A 125 8.59 10.01 11.01
C THR A 125 7.56 8.97 10.54
N ASN A 126 6.47 8.90 11.29
CA ASN A 126 5.25 8.12 11.06
C ASN A 126 4.48 8.52 9.79
N ALA A 127 5.15 8.94 8.71
CA ALA A 127 4.52 9.38 7.47
C ALA A 127 4.91 8.44 6.33
N LEU A 128 3.94 7.73 5.78
CA LEU A 128 4.10 7.03 4.51
C LEU A 128 4.35 8.06 3.42
N THR A 129 5.54 8.07 2.81
CA THR A 129 5.91 9.06 1.79
C THR A 129 5.69 8.56 0.37
N LEU A 130 5.63 7.23 0.18
CA LEU A 130 5.40 6.60 -1.11
C LEU A 130 3.90 6.47 -1.37
N GLN A 131 3.46 6.97 -2.52
CA GLN A 131 2.13 6.78 -3.06
C GLN A 131 2.24 6.08 -4.41
N LEU A 132 1.45 5.02 -4.60
CA LEU A 132 1.43 4.21 -5.81
C LEU A 132 0.03 4.22 -6.41
N TYR A 133 -0.11 4.82 -7.59
CA TYR A 133 -1.31 4.73 -8.40
C TYR A 133 -1.17 3.57 -9.39
N GLU A 134 -2.04 2.58 -9.27
CA GLU A 134 -1.84 1.27 -9.89
C GLU A 134 -3.15 0.51 -10.06
N PHE A 135 -3.18 -0.60 -10.79
CA PHE A 135 -4.27 -1.57 -10.68
C PHE A 135 -3.74 -3.02 -10.70
N GLU A 136 -4.39 -3.93 -9.97
CA GLU A 136 -3.83 -5.24 -9.63
C GLU A 136 -3.50 -6.08 -10.88
N ALA A 137 -4.38 -6.02 -11.90
CA ALA A 137 -4.22 -6.75 -13.15
C ALA A 137 -3.09 -6.25 -14.06
N CYS A 138 -2.42 -5.15 -13.72
CA CYS A 138 -1.39 -4.55 -14.56
C CYS A 138 -0.03 -5.23 -14.36
N PRO A 139 0.59 -5.81 -15.42
CA PRO A 139 1.91 -6.41 -15.32
C PRO A 139 3.00 -5.43 -14.87
N PHE A 140 2.91 -4.17 -15.32
CA PHE A 140 3.87 -3.12 -14.98
C PHE A 140 3.72 -2.64 -13.53
N CYS A 141 2.49 -2.61 -13.00
CA CYS A 141 2.27 -2.29 -11.60
C CYS A 141 2.79 -3.41 -10.70
N ARG A 142 2.53 -4.67 -11.08
CA ARG A 142 3.06 -5.84 -10.39
C ARG A 142 4.58 -5.80 -10.26
N ARG A 143 5.30 -5.48 -11.35
CA ARG A 143 6.77 -5.30 -11.30
C ARG A 143 7.21 -4.31 -10.21
N VAL A 144 6.50 -3.19 -10.04
CA VAL A 144 6.79 -2.21 -8.99
C VAL A 144 6.48 -2.79 -7.60
N ARG A 145 5.34 -3.48 -7.43
CA ARG A 145 5.01 -4.15 -6.16
C ARG A 145 6.02 -5.22 -5.78
N GLU A 146 6.51 -6.01 -6.74
CA GLU A 146 7.58 -7.00 -6.53
C GLU A 146 8.85 -6.34 -5.98
N ALA A 147 9.28 -5.22 -6.58
CA ALA A 147 10.42 -4.44 -6.10
C ALA A 147 10.18 -3.85 -4.70
N MET A 148 8.97 -3.36 -4.42
CA MET A 148 8.61 -2.85 -3.10
C MET A 148 8.60 -3.94 -2.04
N THR A 149 8.16 -5.17 -2.36
CA THR A 149 8.29 -6.32 -1.47
C THR A 149 9.76 -6.64 -1.22
N GLU A 150 10.60 -6.68 -2.26
CA GLU A 150 12.04 -6.96 -2.14
C GLU A 150 12.76 -5.93 -1.25
N LEU A 151 12.34 -4.67 -1.29
CA LEU A 151 12.88 -3.57 -0.50
C LEU A 151 12.20 -3.37 0.87
N ASP A 152 11.25 -4.23 1.25
CA ASP A 152 10.45 -4.12 2.48
C ASP A 152 9.72 -2.77 2.62
N LEU A 153 9.33 -2.14 1.51
CA LEU A 153 8.73 -0.80 1.50
C LEU A 153 7.24 -0.82 1.80
N SER A 154 6.76 0.20 2.51
CA SER A 154 5.32 0.46 2.70
C SER A 154 4.89 1.66 1.87
N ALA A 155 3.63 1.70 1.44
CA ALA A 155 3.11 2.79 0.63
C ALA A 155 1.60 2.96 0.77
N GLU A 156 1.13 4.14 0.39
CA GLU A 156 -0.29 4.38 0.12
C GLU A 156 -0.59 3.95 -1.31
N VAL A 157 -1.52 3.01 -1.47
CA VAL A 157 -1.94 2.51 -2.78
C VAL A 157 -3.28 3.13 -3.14
N TYR A 158 -3.36 3.62 -4.38
CA TYR A 158 -4.54 4.23 -4.97
C TYR A 158 -4.97 3.42 -6.21
N PRO A 159 -5.93 2.50 -6.06
CA PRO A 159 -6.32 1.65 -7.18
C PRO A 159 -6.99 2.41 -8.32
N CYS A 160 -6.57 2.14 -9.54
CA CYS A 160 -6.95 2.81 -10.78
C CYS A 160 -7.45 1.79 -11.82
N PRO A 161 -8.40 0.88 -11.48
CA PRO A 161 -8.95 -0.04 -12.47
C PRO A 161 -9.62 0.72 -13.61
N LYS A 162 -9.87 0.05 -14.75
CA LYS A 162 -10.68 0.63 -15.83
C LYS A 162 -12.06 1.03 -15.28
N GLY A 163 -12.52 2.24 -15.61
CA GLY A 163 -13.76 2.79 -15.08
C GLY A 163 -13.66 3.40 -13.68
N SER A 164 -12.44 3.47 -13.10
CA SER A 164 -12.16 4.22 -11.87
C SER A 164 -12.75 5.63 -11.93
N LEU A 165 -13.49 6.01 -10.89
CA LEU A 165 -14.21 7.26 -10.79
C LEU A 165 -13.37 8.40 -10.22
N ARG A 166 -12.28 8.07 -9.53
CA ARG A 166 -11.52 9.01 -8.70
C ARG A 166 -10.05 9.05 -9.07
N HIS A 167 -9.36 7.92 -8.94
CA HIS A 167 -7.89 7.93 -8.94
C HIS A 167 -7.31 8.13 -10.35
N ARG A 168 -7.94 7.61 -11.40
CA ARG A 168 -7.52 7.87 -12.80
C ARG A 168 -7.58 9.36 -13.15
N ASP A 169 -8.62 10.05 -12.71
CA ASP A 169 -8.75 11.49 -12.93
C ASP A 169 -7.68 12.29 -12.19
N VAL A 170 -7.30 11.87 -10.97
CA VAL A 170 -6.17 12.45 -10.24
C VAL A 170 -4.87 12.27 -11.04
N VAL A 171 -4.57 11.04 -11.48
CA VAL A 171 -3.39 10.75 -12.31
C VAL A 171 -3.35 11.61 -13.58
N ARG A 172 -4.48 11.75 -14.27
CA ARG A 172 -4.58 12.60 -15.47
C ARG A 172 -4.29 14.07 -15.14
N LYS A 173 -4.82 14.59 -14.02
CA LYS A 173 -4.63 15.99 -13.59
C LYS A 173 -3.19 16.29 -13.19
N ILE A 174 -2.54 15.40 -12.45
CA ILE A 174 -1.20 15.66 -11.90
C ILE A 174 -0.07 15.27 -12.87
N GLY A 175 -0.23 14.18 -13.62
CA GLY A 175 0.83 13.66 -14.50
C GLY A 175 0.53 13.78 -16.00
N GLY A 176 -0.65 14.29 -16.38
CA GLY A 176 -1.01 14.63 -17.75
C GLY A 176 -1.46 13.46 -18.63
N LYS A 177 -1.32 12.21 -18.17
CA LYS A 177 -1.74 11.01 -18.90
C LYS A 177 -2.20 9.90 -17.94
N GLU A 178 -3.19 9.11 -18.36
CA GLU A 178 -3.62 7.90 -17.65
C GLU A 178 -2.67 6.73 -17.92
N GLN A 179 -1.45 6.85 -17.43
CA GLN A 179 -0.45 5.80 -17.49
C GLN A 179 -0.20 5.23 -16.10
N PHE A 180 -0.01 3.91 -16.02
CA PHE A 180 0.19 3.18 -14.77
C PHE A 180 1.38 2.21 -14.88
N PRO A 181 2.16 2.00 -13.81
CA PRO A 181 2.06 2.70 -12.52
C PRO A 181 2.51 4.16 -12.58
N LEU A 182 2.00 4.98 -11.67
CA LEU A 182 2.55 6.30 -11.32
C LEU A 182 3.01 6.24 -9.86
N LEU A 183 4.28 6.54 -9.62
CA LEU A 183 4.85 6.68 -8.28
C LEU A 183 4.95 8.16 -7.91
N ILE A 184 4.55 8.50 -6.68
CA ILE A 184 4.89 9.76 -6.03
C ILE A 184 5.66 9.44 -4.76
N ASP A 185 6.79 10.11 -4.56
CA ASP A 185 7.55 10.06 -3.34
C ASP A 185 7.62 11.46 -2.73
N ALA A 186 6.82 11.68 -1.69
CA ALA A 186 6.73 12.95 -0.99
C ALA A 186 8.03 13.33 -0.25
N SER A 187 8.90 12.35 0.07
CA SER A 187 10.16 12.62 0.78
C SER A 187 11.18 13.33 -0.11
N THR A 188 11.14 13.07 -1.42
CA THR A 188 12.07 13.61 -2.42
C THR A 188 11.39 14.58 -3.38
N GLY A 189 10.06 14.63 -3.40
CA GLY A 189 9.27 15.40 -4.37
C GLY A 189 9.23 14.74 -5.76
N VAL A 190 9.68 13.49 -5.89
CA VAL A 190 9.68 12.77 -7.17
C VAL A 190 8.27 12.33 -7.54
N MET A 191 7.91 12.53 -8.81
CA MET A 191 6.74 11.95 -9.44
C MET A 191 7.16 11.37 -10.79
N MET A 192 6.89 10.08 -11.02
CA MET A 192 7.37 9.40 -12.23
C MET A 192 6.46 8.27 -12.71
N TYR A 193 6.47 8.10 -14.04
CA TYR A 193 5.91 6.95 -14.75
C TYR A 193 7.01 5.93 -15.07
N GLU A 194 6.68 4.97 -15.93
CA GLU A 194 7.56 3.91 -16.42
C GLU A 194 8.03 2.97 -15.30
N SER A 195 7.36 1.82 -15.18
CA SER A 195 7.65 0.83 -14.13
C SER A 195 9.14 0.45 -14.02
N GLY A 196 9.88 0.41 -15.14
CA GLY A 196 11.32 0.14 -15.11
C GLY A 196 12.13 1.25 -14.43
N ASP A 197 11.77 2.51 -14.66
CA ASP A 197 12.45 3.66 -14.06
C ASP A 197 12.03 3.83 -12.60
N ILE A 198 10.77 3.54 -12.28
CA ILE A 198 10.27 3.45 -10.90
C ILE A 198 11.07 2.42 -10.11
N VAL A 199 11.26 1.20 -10.63
CA VAL A 199 12.05 0.17 -9.95
C VAL A 199 13.49 0.64 -9.74
N LYS A 200 14.16 1.15 -10.77
CA LYS A 200 15.52 1.69 -10.65
C LYS A 200 15.61 2.82 -9.62
N TYR A 201 14.59 3.67 -9.57
CA TYR A 201 14.48 4.73 -8.57
C TYR A 201 14.38 4.16 -7.16
N LEU A 202 13.47 3.21 -6.91
CA LEU A 202 13.28 2.60 -5.60
C LEU A 202 14.55 1.92 -5.10
N PHE A 203 15.26 1.17 -5.95
CA PHE A 203 16.54 0.55 -5.57
C PHE A 203 17.65 1.57 -5.32
N ARG A 204 17.73 2.64 -6.12
CA ARG A 204 18.71 3.71 -5.90
C ARG A 204 18.44 4.44 -4.58
N GLN A 205 17.17 4.76 -4.29
CA GLN A 205 16.78 5.58 -3.16
C GLN A 205 16.70 4.78 -1.84
N TYR A 206 16.21 3.54 -1.90
CA TYR A 206 15.90 2.73 -0.72
C TYR A 206 16.65 1.39 -0.68
N GLY A 207 17.29 0.98 -1.77
CA GLY A 207 18.00 -0.28 -1.88
C GLY A 207 19.43 -0.28 -1.35
N GLN A 208 19.91 0.83 -0.79
CA GLN A 208 21.26 0.94 -0.19
C GLN A 208 22.38 0.52 -1.16
N GLY A 209 22.27 0.92 -2.44
CA GLY A 209 23.24 0.58 -3.49
C GLY A 209 23.07 -0.80 -4.11
N LYS A 210 22.03 -1.57 -3.72
CA LYS A 210 21.66 -2.82 -4.40
C LYS A 210 20.98 -2.54 -5.73
N SER A 211 21.22 -3.44 -6.68
CA SER A 211 20.44 -3.52 -7.92
C SER A 211 19.22 -4.42 -7.72
N PRO A 212 18.18 -4.29 -8.57
CA PRO A 212 17.06 -5.22 -8.58
C PRO A 212 17.51 -6.67 -8.74
N SER A 213 16.79 -7.60 -8.10
CA SER A 213 17.02 -9.03 -8.30
C SER A 213 17.03 -9.40 -9.79
N PHE A 214 17.94 -10.31 -10.16
CA PHE A 214 18.15 -10.72 -11.54
C PHE A 214 16.82 -11.07 -12.23
N GLY A 215 16.61 -10.54 -13.43
CA GLY A 215 15.44 -10.79 -14.25
C GLY A 215 14.16 -10.06 -13.84
N LEU A 216 14.13 -9.31 -12.73
CA LEU A 216 12.91 -8.62 -12.27
C LEU A 216 12.35 -7.66 -13.33
N LEU A 217 13.23 -6.92 -14.02
CA LEU A 217 12.85 -5.97 -15.05
C LEU A 217 12.51 -6.65 -16.38
N GLU A 218 13.35 -7.57 -16.81
CA GLU A 218 13.31 -8.20 -18.13
C GLU A 218 12.15 -9.18 -18.26
N SER A 219 11.89 -9.96 -17.22
CA SER A 219 10.91 -11.05 -17.24
C SER A 219 9.47 -10.56 -17.36
N THR A 220 9.14 -9.35 -16.90
CA THR A 220 7.76 -8.84 -16.94
C THR A 220 7.22 -8.73 -18.36
N ILE A 221 8.07 -8.50 -19.37
CA ILE A 221 7.66 -8.47 -20.78
C ILE A 221 7.12 -9.83 -21.22
N PHE A 222 7.73 -10.91 -20.72
CA PHE A 222 7.41 -12.28 -21.10
C PHE A 222 6.34 -12.92 -20.23
N THR A 223 6.40 -12.74 -18.91
CA THR A 223 5.54 -13.46 -17.95
C THR A 223 4.58 -12.56 -17.18
N GLY A 224 4.69 -11.23 -17.31
CA GLY A 224 3.87 -10.29 -16.55
C GLY A 224 2.38 -10.38 -16.87
N TRP A 225 2.01 -10.74 -18.11
CA TRP A 225 0.61 -10.83 -18.56
C TRP A 225 -0.06 -12.16 -18.21
N VAL A 226 0.71 -13.20 -17.90
CA VAL A 226 0.20 -14.54 -17.55
C VAL A 226 -0.78 -14.47 -16.37
N PRO A 227 -0.46 -13.77 -15.25
CA PRO A 227 -1.39 -13.52 -14.17
C PRO A 227 -2.73 -12.94 -14.63
N THR A 228 -2.72 -11.88 -15.45
CA THR A 228 -3.94 -11.22 -15.92
C THR A 228 -4.86 -12.17 -16.68
N LEU A 229 -4.31 -13.07 -17.50
CA LEU A 229 -5.09 -14.06 -18.24
C LEU A 229 -5.64 -15.15 -17.33
N LEU A 230 -4.80 -15.72 -16.47
CA LEU A 230 -5.22 -16.73 -15.51
C LEU A 230 -6.29 -16.15 -14.58
N ARG A 231 -6.16 -14.88 -14.19
CA ARG A 231 -7.13 -14.12 -13.41
C ARG A 231 -8.34 -13.66 -14.18
N ALA A 232 -8.52 -13.98 -15.47
CA ALA A 232 -9.71 -13.56 -16.21
C ALA A 232 -10.00 -12.03 -16.11
N GLY A 233 -8.95 -11.23 -15.94
CA GLY A 233 -9.08 -9.78 -15.73
C GLY A 233 -9.56 -9.32 -14.34
N ARG A 234 -9.47 -10.14 -13.29
CA ARG A 234 -9.70 -9.67 -11.89
C ARG A 234 -8.77 -8.52 -11.54
N GLY A 235 -9.33 -7.49 -10.90
CA GLY A 235 -8.60 -6.25 -10.63
C GLY A 235 -8.31 -5.39 -11.87
N MET A 236 -8.92 -5.69 -13.03
CA MET A 236 -8.76 -4.87 -14.26
C MET A 236 -9.80 -3.77 -14.38
N THR A 237 -11.04 -4.03 -13.94
CA THR A 237 -12.19 -3.12 -14.11
C THR A 237 -12.85 -2.88 -12.76
N MET A 238 -13.32 -1.65 -12.54
CA MET A 238 -14.08 -1.30 -11.35
C MET A 238 -15.41 -2.06 -11.36
N TRP A 239 -15.84 -2.56 -10.20
CA TRP A 239 -17.15 -3.13 -10.05
C TRP A 239 -18.21 -2.03 -10.05
N SER A 240 -19.34 -2.26 -10.72
CA SER A 240 -20.38 -1.24 -10.91
C SER A 240 -21.07 -0.80 -9.62
N LYS A 241 -21.01 -1.62 -8.56
CA LYS A 241 -21.54 -1.26 -7.24
C LYS A 241 -20.49 -0.69 -6.30
N ALA A 242 -19.24 -0.49 -6.74
CA ALA A 242 -18.25 0.25 -5.96
C ALA A 242 -18.69 1.70 -5.80
N GLY A 243 -18.56 2.29 -4.60
CA GLY A 243 -18.90 3.71 -4.46
C GLY A 243 -18.68 4.33 -3.08
N ALA A 244 -18.68 3.55 -2.00
CA ALA A 244 -18.37 4.11 -0.69
C ALA A 244 -16.88 4.50 -0.61
N VAL A 245 -16.63 5.75 -0.22
CA VAL A 245 -15.27 6.26 -0.01
C VAL A 245 -14.96 6.19 1.48
N PRO A 246 -13.95 5.42 1.92
CA PRO A 246 -13.58 5.41 3.32
C PRO A 246 -13.00 6.77 3.73
N ALA A 247 -13.27 7.21 4.96
CA ALA A 247 -12.74 8.46 5.49
C ALA A 247 -11.24 8.34 5.79
N GLU A 248 -10.83 7.18 6.30
CA GLU A 248 -9.44 6.80 6.54
C GLU A 248 -9.05 5.61 5.65
N LYS A 249 -7.81 5.57 5.18
CA LYS A 249 -7.32 4.44 4.37
C LYS A 249 -7.38 3.14 5.18
N LEU A 250 -7.81 2.06 4.54
CA LEU A 250 -7.66 0.72 5.12
C LEU A 250 -6.17 0.36 5.20
N GLU A 251 -5.78 -0.62 6.01
CA GLU A 251 -4.40 -1.09 6.11
C GLU A 251 -4.32 -2.58 5.79
N LEU A 252 -3.41 -2.96 4.88
CA LEU A 252 -3.22 -4.33 4.42
C LEU A 252 -1.77 -4.76 4.61
N PHE A 253 -1.55 -5.78 5.43
CA PHE A 253 -0.31 -6.56 5.42
C PHE A 253 -0.37 -7.58 4.27
N SER A 254 0.63 -7.51 3.39
CA SER A 254 0.63 -8.23 2.13
C SER A 254 2.02 -8.68 1.71
N ILE A 255 2.05 -9.67 0.82
CA ILE A 255 3.22 -10.07 0.04
C ILE A 255 2.74 -10.13 -1.41
N GLU A 256 3.48 -9.55 -2.35
CA GLU A 256 3.04 -9.49 -3.75
C GLU A 256 2.74 -10.89 -4.29
N ASN A 257 3.59 -11.87 -3.95
CA ASN A 257 3.48 -13.22 -4.46
C ASN A 257 2.65 -14.19 -3.60
N ASN A 258 1.87 -13.69 -2.64
CA ASN A 258 0.96 -14.53 -1.86
C ASN A 258 -0.41 -14.68 -2.55
N THR A 259 -0.89 -15.92 -2.67
CA THR A 259 -2.16 -16.29 -3.32
C THR A 259 -3.36 -15.54 -2.76
N TYR A 260 -3.55 -15.60 -1.45
CA TYR A 260 -4.72 -15.03 -0.78
C TYR A 260 -4.64 -13.50 -0.72
N ALA A 261 -3.43 -12.97 -0.55
CA ALA A 261 -3.20 -11.53 -0.54
C ALA A 261 -3.50 -10.89 -1.90
N ARG A 262 -3.19 -11.58 -3.02
CA ARG A 262 -3.65 -11.14 -4.36
C ARG A 262 -5.16 -11.02 -4.41
N ILE A 263 -5.90 -12.04 -3.97
CA ILE A 263 -7.37 -12.03 -4.04
C ILE A 263 -7.95 -10.82 -3.26
N VAL A 264 -7.37 -10.49 -2.10
CA VAL A 264 -7.76 -9.29 -1.34
C VAL A 264 -7.42 -8.00 -2.09
N ARG A 265 -6.23 -7.90 -2.71
CA ARG A 265 -5.85 -6.72 -3.52
C ARG A 265 -6.74 -6.56 -4.76
N GLU A 266 -7.14 -7.67 -5.41
CA GLU A 266 -8.11 -7.64 -6.50
C GLU A 266 -9.43 -7.01 -6.04
N ALA A 267 -9.96 -7.41 -4.87
CA ALA A 267 -11.19 -6.83 -4.33
C ALA A 267 -11.05 -5.35 -3.96
N LEU A 268 -9.96 -4.96 -3.29
CA LEU A 268 -9.66 -3.54 -3.01
C LEU A 268 -9.57 -2.74 -4.32
N CYS A 269 -8.99 -3.32 -5.36
CA CYS A 269 -8.89 -2.70 -6.67
C CYS A 269 -10.25 -2.57 -7.37
N GLU A 270 -11.07 -3.61 -7.37
CA GLU A 270 -12.41 -3.60 -7.97
C GLU A 270 -13.37 -2.65 -7.27
N LEU A 271 -13.21 -2.46 -5.95
CA LEU A 271 -13.95 -1.48 -5.16
C LEU A 271 -13.33 -0.07 -5.20
N GLU A 272 -12.18 0.09 -5.86
CA GLU A 272 -11.43 1.34 -5.93
C GLU A 272 -11.13 1.92 -4.53
N LEU A 273 -10.80 1.07 -3.57
CA LEU A 273 -10.54 1.46 -2.18
C LEU A 273 -9.06 1.83 -1.98
N PRO A 274 -8.74 3.04 -1.52
CA PRO A 274 -7.37 3.39 -1.17
C PRO A 274 -6.95 2.71 0.14
N TYR A 275 -5.72 2.22 0.20
CA TYR A 275 -5.20 1.51 1.37
C TYR A 275 -3.72 1.78 1.61
N VAL A 276 -3.29 1.61 2.86
CA VAL A 276 -1.89 1.50 3.26
C VAL A 276 -1.45 0.06 3.04
N LEU A 277 -0.42 -0.14 2.23
CA LEU A 277 0.23 -1.42 2.01
C LEU A 277 1.44 -1.55 2.95
N GLN A 278 1.42 -2.57 3.81
CA GLN A 278 2.55 -3.02 4.59
C GLN A 278 3.12 -4.29 3.94
N ASN A 279 4.18 -4.15 3.14
CA ASN A 279 4.89 -5.34 2.63
C ASN A 279 5.51 -6.13 3.79
N VAL A 280 5.34 -7.44 3.80
CA VAL A 280 5.90 -8.35 4.82
C VAL A 280 6.47 -9.61 4.17
N GLY A 281 7.32 -9.43 3.16
CA GLY A 281 8.03 -10.54 2.52
C GLY A 281 8.82 -11.38 3.52
N GLU A 282 9.20 -12.61 3.13
CA GLU A 282 10.08 -13.43 3.96
C GLU A 282 11.35 -12.64 4.34
N GLY A 283 11.68 -12.60 5.64
CA GLY A 283 12.78 -11.78 6.17
C GLY A 283 12.42 -10.33 6.50
N SER A 284 11.17 -9.90 6.32
CA SER A 284 10.71 -8.54 6.64
C SER A 284 10.85 -8.17 8.12
N SER A 285 11.26 -6.94 8.36
CA SER A 285 11.33 -6.32 9.70
C SER A 285 9.94 -6.12 10.32
N LYS A 286 8.91 -5.94 9.49
CA LYS A 286 7.51 -5.74 9.89
C LYS A 286 6.81 -7.02 10.36
N MET A 287 7.45 -8.18 10.20
CA MET A 287 6.91 -9.49 10.61
C MET A 287 6.61 -9.56 12.12
N SER A 288 7.42 -8.90 12.95
CA SER A 288 7.20 -8.83 14.41
C SER A 288 5.96 -7.99 14.75
N SER A 289 5.74 -6.90 14.01
CA SER A 289 4.56 -6.03 14.17
C SER A 289 3.29 -6.73 13.70
N LEU A 290 3.36 -7.48 12.59
CA LEU A 290 2.23 -8.31 12.16
C LEU A 290 1.88 -9.35 13.23
N LEU A 291 2.88 -10.04 13.79
CA LEU A 291 2.66 -11.02 14.85
C LEU A 291 2.00 -10.42 16.09
N SER A 292 2.42 -9.22 16.53
CA SER A 292 1.85 -8.58 17.71
C SER A 292 0.41 -8.10 17.50
N ILE A 293 0.08 -7.66 16.28
CA ILE A 293 -1.26 -7.15 15.93
C ILE A 293 -2.23 -8.30 15.62
N ALA A 294 -1.79 -9.29 14.84
CA ALA A 294 -2.64 -10.34 14.31
C ALA A 294 -2.60 -11.66 15.11
N GLY A 295 -1.63 -11.81 16.02
CA GLY A 295 -1.35 -13.09 16.70
C GLY A 295 -0.76 -14.16 15.76
N SER A 296 -0.44 -13.80 14.52
CA SER A 296 0.05 -14.69 13.46
C SER A 296 0.97 -13.93 12.51
N LYS A 297 1.86 -14.65 11.81
CA LYS A 297 2.72 -14.12 10.74
C LYS A 297 2.10 -14.30 9.35
N GLN A 298 0.87 -14.79 9.27
CA GLN A 298 0.21 -15.09 8.01
C GLN A 298 -0.33 -13.82 7.35
N VAL A 299 -0.27 -13.81 6.01
CA VAL A 299 -0.89 -12.78 5.17
C VAL A 299 -1.95 -13.42 4.26
N PRO A 300 -2.97 -12.66 3.82
CA PRO A 300 -3.21 -11.23 4.12
C PRO A 300 -3.65 -10.99 5.57
N TYR A 301 -3.48 -9.75 6.03
CA TYR A 301 -4.16 -9.25 7.23
C TYR A 301 -4.66 -7.85 6.96
N LEU A 302 -5.98 -7.66 6.98
CA LEU A 302 -6.64 -6.39 6.69
C LEU A 302 -7.16 -5.77 7.98
N MET A 303 -6.99 -4.46 8.12
CA MET A 303 -7.58 -3.65 9.17
C MET A 303 -8.32 -2.48 8.55
N ASP A 304 -9.51 -2.21 9.06
CA ASP A 304 -10.31 -1.06 8.69
C ASP A 304 -10.50 -0.13 9.90
N PRO A 305 -9.82 1.02 9.94
CA PRO A 305 -9.98 1.98 11.04
C PRO A 305 -11.38 2.61 11.08
N ASN A 306 -12.10 2.66 9.96
CA ASN A 306 -13.42 3.29 9.87
C ASN A 306 -14.50 2.49 10.60
N THR A 307 -14.31 1.18 10.77
CA THR A 307 -15.30 0.27 11.40
C THR A 307 -14.74 -0.53 12.58
N GLY A 308 -13.42 -0.58 12.73
CA GLY A 308 -12.74 -1.46 13.68
C GLY A 308 -12.58 -2.90 13.18
N PHE A 309 -12.97 -3.22 11.94
CA PHE A 309 -12.82 -4.56 11.36
C PHE A 309 -11.33 -4.96 11.26
N ARG A 310 -11.03 -6.22 11.62
CA ARG A 310 -9.69 -6.81 11.49
C ARG A 310 -9.81 -8.30 11.20
N SER A 311 -9.13 -8.80 10.17
CA SER A 311 -9.11 -10.24 9.87
C SER A 311 -7.88 -10.63 9.05
N GLY A 312 -7.42 -11.87 9.26
CA GLY A 312 -6.44 -12.54 8.40
C GLY A 312 -7.06 -13.60 7.47
N ASP A 313 -8.35 -13.90 7.61
CA ASP A 313 -9.05 -14.83 6.74
C ASP A 313 -9.56 -14.11 5.48
N HIS A 314 -8.98 -14.45 4.33
CA HIS A 314 -9.28 -13.79 3.07
C HIS A 314 -10.76 -13.85 2.68
N LYS A 315 -11.50 -14.93 2.97
CA LYS A 315 -12.94 -15.02 2.67
C LYS A 315 -13.74 -14.02 3.50
N THR A 316 -13.47 -13.99 4.81
CA THR A 316 -14.05 -13.01 5.73
C THR A 316 -13.75 -11.58 5.29
N ILE A 317 -12.51 -11.32 4.86
CA ILE A 317 -12.10 -10.02 4.32
C ILE A 317 -12.92 -9.65 3.07
N LEU A 318 -13.07 -10.58 2.12
CA LEU A 318 -13.83 -10.32 0.88
C LEU A 318 -15.30 -10.01 1.18
N SER A 319 -15.96 -10.87 1.96
CA SER A 319 -17.36 -10.66 2.35
C SER A 319 -17.54 -9.30 3.02
N TYR A 320 -16.63 -8.95 3.94
CA TYR A 320 -16.62 -7.64 4.59
C TYR A 320 -16.48 -6.49 3.59
N LEU A 321 -15.46 -6.51 2.72
CA LEU A 321 -15.18 -5.43 1.79
C LEU A 321 -16.36 -5.17 0.85
N PHE A 322 -16.92 -6.21 0.24
CA PHE A 322 -18.04 -6.06 -0.68
C PHE A 322 -19.35 -5.67 0.03
N GLN A 323 -19.57 -6.11 1.27
CA GLN A 323 -20.73 -5.69 2.05
C GLN A 323 -20.61 -4.23 2.50
N GLN A 324 -19.44 -3.82 3.00
CA GLN A 324 -19.24 -2.52 3.62
C GLN A 324 -19.10 -1.40 2.58
N TYR A 325 -18.42 -1.67 1.46
CA TYR A 325 -18.01 -0.62 0.52
C TYR A 325 -18.76 -0.63 -0.82
N SER A 326 -19.81 -1.45 -0.93
CA SER A 326 -20.75 -1.35 -2.04
C SER A 326 -21.81 -0.29 -1.80
N VAL A 327 -22.35 0.27 -2.88
CA VAL A 327 -23.60 1.01 -2.81
C VAL A 327 -24.73 0.05 -2.49
N VAL A 328 -25.58 0.42 -1.53
CA VAL A 328 -26.83 -0.32 -1.25
C VAL A 328 -27.71 -0.16 -2.49
N GLY A 329 -28.01 -1.29 -3.14
CA GLY A 329 -28.92 -1.36 -4.29
C GLY A 329 -30.37 -1.15 -3.89
#